data_AF-A0A1Y4V3R7-F1
#
_entry.id   AF-A0A1Y4V3R7-F1
#
_cell.length_a   1.000
_cell.length_b   1.000
_cell.length_c   1.000
_cell.angle_alpha   90.00
_cell.angle_beta   90.00
_cell.angle_gamma   90.00
#
_symmetry.space_group_name_H-M   'P 1'
#
loop_
_entity.id
_entity.type
_entity.pdbx_description
1 polymer ?
#
loop_
_entity_poly.entity_id
_entity_poly.type
_entity_poly.pdbx_seq_one_letter_code
_entity_poly.pdbx_strand_id
1 'polypeptide(L)'
;MGKKNPYVFTIGFDKKNPEHLEVVEILNGTEKKAALIAEAILQYTGKKSGGDTGVSQESIQAMVRLLVRQEMERIADEAPVSDFGTSGSQQLQPEADKKPAEAVIEDLNEEGPPIDERTMQDIADAMAAFRNM
;
A
#
# COMPACT_ATOMS: atom_id res chain seq x y z
N MET A 1 21.87 -37.98 -32.17
CA MET A 1 22.13 -36.73 -31.40
C MET A 1 21.93 -37.04 -29.92
N GLY A 2 22.97 -36.89 -29.09
CA GLY A 2 22.87 -37.15 -27.65
C GLY A 2 21.95 -36.14 -26.97
N LYS A 3 21.08 -36.62 -26.06
CA LYS A 3 20.18 -35.77 -25.27
C LYS A 3 21.04 -34.85 -24.40
N LYS A 4 21.01 -33.54 -24.64
CA LYS A 4 21.70 -32.56 -23.79
C LYS A 4 21.01 -32.52 -22.42
N ASN A 5 21.79 -32.45 -21.35
CA ASN A 5 21.25 -32.30 -20.01
C ASN A 5 20.67 -30.88 -19.86
N PRO A 6 19.36 -30.71 -19.58
CA PRO A 6 18.75 -29.39 -19.44
C PRO A 6 19.24 -28.61 -18.20
N TYR A 7 19.83 -29.29 -17.22
CA TYR A 7 20.33 -28.67 -15.98
C TYR A 7 21.76 -28.15 -16.10
N VAL A 8 22.39 -28.25 -17.27
CA VAL A 8 23.76 -27.79 -17.50
C VAL A 8 23.76 -26.83 -18.68
N PHE A 9 24.03 -25.57 -18.38
CA PHE A 9 24.19 -24.51 -19.37
C PHE A 9 25.30 -23.55 -18.96
N THR A 10 25.86 -22.85 -19.94
CA THR A 10 26.94 -21.88 -19.76
C THR A 10 26.39 -20.47 -19.90
N ILE A 11 26.73 -19.59 -18.97
CA ILE A 11 26.35 -18.17 -18.99
C ILE A 11 27.61 -17.35 -19.30
N GLY A 12 27.55 -16.50 -20.32
CA GLY A 12 28.64 -15.57 -20.66
C GLY A 12 28.33 -14.17 -20.14
N PHE A 13 29.27 -13.56 -19.42
CA PHE A 13 29.16 -12.18 -18.94
C PHE A 13 29.95 -11.23 -19.85
N ASP A 14 29.37 -10.08 -20.19
CA ASP A 14 30.06 -9.03 -20.95
C ASP A 14 31.02 -8.27 -20.04
N LYS A 15 32.31 -8.25 -20.43
CA LYS A 15 33.37 -7.56 -19.71
C LYS A 15 33.29 -6.03 -19.77
N LYS A 16 32.47 -5.49 -20.69
CA LYS A 16 32.28 -4.04 -20.84
C LYS A 16 31.11 -3.51 -20.01
N ASN A 17 30.21 -4.38 -19.54
CA ASN A 17 29.09 -3.98 -18.72
C ASN A 17 29.51 -3.98 -17.23
N PRO A 18 29.44 -2.85 -16.52
CA PRO A 18 29.83 -2.77 -15.11
C PRO A 18 28.99 -3.68 -14.20
N GLU A 19 27.70 -3.85 -14.48
CA GLU A 19 26.81 -4.73 -13.70
C GLU A 19 27.24 -6.20 -13.84
N HIS A 20 27.67 -6.59 -15.04
CA HIS A 20 28.19 -7.94 -15.27
C HIS A 20 29.51 -8.18 -14.54
N LEU A 21 30.38 -7.17 -14.44
CA LEU A 21 31.63 -7.27 -13.68
C LEU A 21 31.35 -7.48 -12.19
N GLU A 22 30.43 -6.69 -11.63
CA GLU A 22 30.02 -6.82 -10.23
C GLU A 22 29.43 -8.20 -9.94
N VAL A 23 28.49 -8.67 -10.77
CA VAL A 23 27.90 -10.00 -10.62
C VAL A 23 28.96 -11.10 -10.72
N VAL A 24 29.94 -10.97 -11.62
CA VAL A 24 31.05 -11.93 -11.75
C VAL A 24 31.91 -11.96 -10.49
N GLU A 25 32.20 -10.81 -9.89
CA GLU A 25 32.96 -10.73 -8.63
C GLU A 25 32.22 -11.45 -7.50
N ILE A 26 30.93 -11.15 -7.31
CA ILE A 26 30.07 -11.78 -6.30
C ILE A 26 30.02 -13.31 -6.51
N LEU A 27 29.76 -13.75 -7.74
CA LEU A 27 29.67 -15.18 -8.05
C LEU A 27 31.02 -15.88 -7.86
N ASN A 28 32.14 -15.25 -8.18
CA ASN A 28 33.46 -15.85 -7.98
C ASN A 28 33.87 -15.94 -6.50
N GLY A 29 33.41 -15.01 -5.66
CA GLY A 29 33.58 -15.08 -4.20
C GLY A 29 32.67 -16.10 -3.50
N THR A 30 31.68 -16.67 -4.20
CA THR A 30 30.66 -17.56 -3.61
C THR A 30 30.93 -19.03 -3.91
N GLU A 31 30.96 -19.89 -2.89
CA GLU A 31 31.13 -21.34 -3.07
C GLU A 31 29.95 -22.00 -3.80
N LYS A 32 28.71 -21.60 -3.47
CA LYS A 32 27.47 -22.19 -4.00
C LYS A 32 26.78 -21.29 -5.04
N LYS A 33 27.47 -21.00 -6.15
CA LYS A 33 26.98 -20.10 -7.22
C LYS A 33 25.58 -20.45 -7.73
N ALA A 34 25.32 -21.73 -7.98
CA ALA A 34 24.03 -22.19 -8.50
C ALA A 34 22.88 -21.93 -7.52
N ALA A 35 23.13 -22.08 -6.21
CA ALA A 35 22.12 -21.80 -5.19
C ALA A 35 21.81 -20.31 -5.11
N LEU A 36 22.84 -19.45 -5.14
CA LEU A 36 22.68 -18.00 -5.15
C LEU A 36 21.89 -17.53 -6.38
N ILE A 37 22.24 -18.03 -7.58
CA ILE A 37 21.54 -17.69 -8.82
C ILE A 37 20.07 -18.14 -8.76
N ALA A 38 19.81 -19.38 -8.31
CA ALA A 38 18.45 -19.88 -8.18
C ALA A 38 17.63 -19.06 -7.19
N GLU A 39 18.21 -18.73 -6.04
CA GLU A 39 17.56 -17.89 -5.03
C GLU A 39 17.25 -16.50 -5.55
N ALA A 40 18.22 -15.81 -6.17
CA ALA A 40 18.03 -14.48 -6.73
C ALA A 40 16.92 -14.46 -7.79
N ILE A 41 16.88 -15.46 -8.69
CA ILE A 41 15.83 -15.55 -9.72
C ILE A 41 14.46 -15.82 -9.10
N LEU A 42 14.37 -16.72 -8.12
CA LEU A 42 13.10 -17.03 -7.46
C LEU A 42 12.58 -15.83 -6.66
N GLN A 43 13.45 -15.06 -6.00
CA GLN A 43 13.08 -13.82 -5.32
C GLN A 43 12.64 -12.75 -6.33
N TYR A 44 13.43 -12.50 -7.38
CA TYR A 44 13.13 -11.51 -8.41
C TYR A 44 11.80 -11.79 -9.13
N THR A 45 11.49 -13.06 -9.37
CA THR A 45 10.23 -13.47 -10.01
C THR A 45 9.05 -13.60 -9.04
N GLY A 46 9.24 -13.29 -7.75
CA GLY A 46 8.23 -13.42 -6.71
C GLY A 46 7.82 -14.85 -6.39
N LYS A 47 8.52 -15.85 -6.92
CA LYS A 47 8.26 -17.29 -6.70
C LYS A 47 8.81 -17.80 -5.37
N LYS A 48 9.71 -17.02 -4.76
CA LYS A 48 10.12 -17.17 -3.36
C LYS A 48 9.61 -15.94 -2.63
N SER A 49 8.60 -16.11 -1.77
CA SER A 49 8.22 -15.07 -0.82
C SER A 49 9.46 -14.74 0.00
N GLY A 50 9.88 -13.47 -0.02
CA GLY A 50 11.08 -13.02 0.66
C GLY A 50 11.15 -13.62 2.06
N GLY A 51 12.25 -14.32 2.34
CA GLY A 51 12.62 -14.54 3.72
C GLY A 51 12.80 -13.16 4.31
N ASP A 52 11.89 -12.79 5.22
CA ASP A 52 11.91 -11.60 6.06
C ASP A 52 12.72 -10.45 5.45
N THR A 53 12.11 -9.62 4.60
CA THR A 53 12.72 -8.38 4.09
C THR A 53 13.01 -7.36 5.21
N GLY A 54 13.03 -7.79 6.49
CA GLY A 54 13.11 -6.97 7.69
C GLY A 54 11.89 -6.08 7.90
N VAL A 55 10.94 -6.13 6.98
CA VAL A 55 9.72 -5.34 6.96
C VAL A 55 8.57 -6.32 7.02
N SER A 56 8.12 -6.59 8.25
CA SER A 56 6.96 -7.44 8.48
C SER A 56 5.68 -6.72 8.04
N GLN A 57 4.65 -7.47 7.66
CA GLN A 57 3.35 -6.90 7.32
C GLN A 57 2.80 -6.03 8.48
N GLU A 58 3.06 -6.44 9.71
CA GLU A 58 2.69 -5.71 10.93
C GLU A 58 3.40 -4.36 11.01
N SER A 59 4.68 -4.29 10.64
CA SER A 59 5.44 -3.02 10.62
C SER A 59 4.88 -2.04 9.59
N ILE A 60 4.46 -2.54 8.41
CA ILE A 60 3.79 -1.73 7.38
C ILE A 60 2.43 -1.25 7.89
N GLN A 61 1.62 -2.14 8.47
CA GLN A 61 0.32 -1.77 9.02
C GLN A 61 0.44 -0.73 10.14
N ALA A 62 1.44 -0.86 11.02
CA ALA A 62 1.72 0.11 12.06
C ALA A 62 2.09 1.48 11.48
N MET A 63 2.96 1.50 10.46
CA MET A 63 3.34 2.72 9.75
C MET A 63 2.14 3.39 9.08
N VAL A 64 1.31 2.63 8.37
CA VAL A 64 0.09 3.15 7.70
C VAL A 64 -0.88 3.74 8.72
N ARG A 65 -1.11 3.06 9.85
CA ARG A 65 -1.98 3.58 10.92
C ARG A 65 -1.45 4.90 11.50
N LEU A 66 -0.14 5.04 11.65
CA LEU A 66 0.48 6.26 12.15
C LEU A 66 0.30 7.42 11.15
N LEU A 67 0.59 7.18 9.86
CA LEU A 67 0.41 8.16 8.79
C LEU A 67 -1.04 8.63 8.70
N VAL A 68 -2.02 7.72 8.76
CA VAL A 68 -3.44 8.07 8.74
C VAL A 68 -3.83 8.92 9.94
N ARG A 69 -3.38 8.57 11.16
CA ARG A 69 -3.67 9.37 12.36
C ARG A 69 -3.11 10.78 12.25
N GLN A 70 -1.86 10.88 11.82
CA GLN A 70 -1.18 12.18 11.65
C GLN A 70 -1.92 13.06 10.63
N GLU A 71 -2.40 12.48 9.53
CA GLU A 71 -3.17 13.21 8.52
C GLU A 71 -4.55 13.65 9.05
N MET A 72 -5.23 12.79 9.80
CA MET A 72 -6.52 13.14 10.43
C MET A 72 -6.38 14.27 11.46
N GLU A 73 -5.32 14.26 12.27
CA GLU A 73 -5.02 15.34 13.23
C GLU A 73 -4.71 16.66 12.50
N ARG A 74 -3.94 16.61 11.42
CA ARG A 74 -3.61 17.78 10.60
C ARG A 74 -4.85 18.47 10.01
N ILE A 75 -5.80 17.70 9.50
CA ILE A 75 -7.05 18.25 8.93
C ILE A 75 -7.94 18.81 10.04
N ALA A 76 -7.92 18.22 11.24
CA ALA A 76 -8.67 18.73 12.38
C ALA A 76 -8.14 20.08 12.88
N ASP A 77 -6.82 20.29 12.85
CA ASP A 77 -6.18 21.55 13.23
C ASP A 77 -6.35 22.67 12.16
N GLU A 78 -6.75 22.31 10.93
CA GLU A 78 -6.92 23.24 9.79
C GLU A 78 -8.39 23.63 9.51
N ALA A 79 -9.37 23.26 10.36
CA ALA A 79 -10.75 23.75 10.27
C ALA A 79 -10.94 25.17 10.87
N PRO A 80 -11.86 25.99 10.33
CA PRO A 80 -11.64 27.41 10.14
C PRO A 80 -11.78 28.24 11.41
N VAL A 81 -10.91 29.25 11.53
CA VAL A 81 -11.18 30.51 12.24
C VAL A 81 -12.35 31.23 11.57
N SER A 82 -13.57 30.74 11.78
CA SER A 82 -14.79 31.50 11.53
C SER A 82 -15.30 32.04 12.87
N ASP A 83 -14.92 33.29 13.11
CA ASP A 83 -15.60 34.25 13.96
C ASP A 83 -17.11 34.23 13.68
N PHE A 84 -17.90 33.73 14.63
CA PHE A 84 -19.23 34.27 14.94
C PHE A 84 -19.70 33.69 16.27
N GLY A 85 -19.68 34.54 17.31
CA GLY A 85 -20.26 34.19 18.61
C GLY A 85 -21.76 33.97 18.52
N THR A 86 -22.28 33.05 19.32
CA THR A 86 -23.52 33.22 20.10
C THR A 86 -23.62 32.10 21.14
N SER A 87 -23.76 32.53 22.39
CA SER A 87 -24.01 31.74 23.59
C SER A 87 -25.15 30.73 23.45
N GLY A 88 -25.02 29.60 24.13
CA GLY A 88 -26.12 28.64 24.27
C GLY A 88 -25.79 27.51 25.24
N SER A 89 -25.60 27.86 26.52
CA SER A 89 -25.51 26.92 27.63
C SER A 89 -26.80 26.11 27.76
N GLN A 90 -26.71 24.77 27.74
CA GLN A 90 -27.58 23.93 28.57
C GLN A 90 -26.97 22.55 28.83
N GLN A 91 -26.70 22.32 30.12
CA GLN A 91 -26.40 21.06 30.78
C GLN A 91 -27.62 20.14 30.86
N LEU A 92 -27.33 18.84 31.10
CA LEU A 92 -28.10 17.77 31.78
C LEU A 92 -28.22 16.54 30.86
N GLN A 93 -27.97 15.29 31.22
CA GLN A 93 -27.22 14.55 32.26
C GLN A 93 -27.16 13.09 31.73
N PRO A 94 -26.30 12.19 32.24
CA PRO A 94 -26.08 10.84 31.70
C PRO A 94 -27.02 9.81 32.35
N GLU A 95 -27.56 8.88 31.58
CA GLU A 95 -28.20 7.65 32.10
C GLU A 95 -27.71 6.45 31.28
N ALA A 96 -27.15 5.48 31.98
CA ALA A 96 -26.69 4.20 31.46
C ALA A 96 -27.73 3.13 31.79
N ASP A 97 -28.15 2.30 30.82
CA ASP A 97 -28.34 0.86 31.04
C ASP A 97 -28.65 0.05 29.75
N LYS A 98 -27.90 -1.05 29.60
CA LYS A 98 -28.21 -2.36 28.97
C LYS A 98 -28.45 -2.52 27.45
N LYS A 99 -27.41 -3.07 26.81
CA LYS A 99 -27.37 -3.96 25.60
C LYS A 99 -28.21 -5.26 25.80
N PRO A 100 -28.39 -6.14 24.78
CA PRO A 100 -28.12 -6.02 23.33
C PRO A 100 -29.31 -6.48 22.43
N ALA A 101 -29.39 -6.03 21.18
CA ALA A 101 -30.27 -6.65 20.17
C ALA A 101 -29.52 -6.82 18.85
N GLU A 102 -29.86 -7.91 18.16
CA GLU A 102 -29.15 -8.62 17.10
C GLU A 102 -28.71 -7.76 15.92
N ALA A 103 -27.51 -8.06 15.42
CA ALA A 103 -27.03 -7.59 14.13
C ALA A 103 -27.79 -8.35 13.03
N VAL A 104 -28.80 -7.70 12.46
CA VAL A 104 -29.32 -8.05 11.14
C VAL A 104 -28.34 -7.50 10.12
N ILE A 105 -27.72 -8.40 9.37
CA ILE A 105 -26.86 -8.06 8.24
C ILE A 105 -27.81 -7.65 7.11
N GLU A 106 -27.99 -6.35 6.90
CA GLU A 106 -28.70 -5.85 5.73
C GLU A 106 -27.79 -5.85 4.50
N ASP A 107 -28.36 -6.41 3.45
CA ASP A 107 -27.84 -6.66 2.12
C ASP A 107 -27.39 -5.33 1.47
N LEU A 108 -26.10 -5.17 1.19
CA LEU A 108 -25.52 -3.96 0.57
C LEU A 108 -25.81 -3.92 -0.94
N ASN A 109 -27.08 -3.85 -1.31
CA ASN A 109 -27.55 -3.51 -2.65
C ASN A 109 -28.25 -2.14 -2.64
N GLU A 110 -27.67 -1.17 -1.92
CA GLU A 110 -28.07 0.22 -2.07
C GLU A 110 -27.36 0.79 -3.31
N GLU A 111 -28.09 0.84 -4.42
CA GLU A 111 -27.85 1.83 -5.46
C GLU A 111 -27.86 3.18 -4.76
N GLY A 112 -26.68 3.78 -4.62
CA GLY A 112 -26.48 5.01 -3.85
C GLY A 112 -27.46 6.09 -4.27
N PRO A 113 -27.79 7.03 -3.36
CA PRO A 113 -28.77 8.08 -3.62
C PRO A 113 -28.48 8.76 -4.98
N PRO A 114 -29.53 9.06 -5.78
CA PRO A 114 -29.35 9.60 -7.12
C PRO A 114 -28.48 10.85 -7.03
N ILE A 115 -27.31 10.81 -7.67
CA ILE A 115 -26.37 11.93 -7.70
C ILE A 115 -27.10 13.08 -8.40
N ASP A 116 -27.29 14.18 -7.68
CA ASP A 116 -27.91 15.36 -8.24
C ASP A 116 -26.98 16.04 -9.25
N GLU A 117 -27.57 16.79 -10.18
CA GLU A 117 -26.85 17.37 -11.31
C GLU A 117 -25.80 18.41 -10.89
N ARG A 118 -25.97 19.02 -9.72
CA ARG A 118 -24.99 19.95 -9.15
C ARG A 118 -23.75 19.20 -8.67
N THR A 119 -23.95 18.09 -7.96
CA THR A 119 -22.87 17.20 -7.55
C THR A 119 -22.12 16.64 -8.77
N MET A 120 -22.81 16.29 -9.86
CA MET A 120 -22.16 15.83 -11.10
C MET A 120 -21.30 16.93 -11.74
N GLN A 121 -21.76 18.19 -11.72
CA GLN A 121 -21.00 19.32 -12.24
C GLN A 121 -19.76 19.62 -11.40
N ASP A 122 -19.87 19.57 -10.07
CA ASP A 122 -18.74 19.77 -9.16
C ASP A 122 -17.65 18.71 -9.36
N ILE A 123 -18.05 17.45 -9.61
CA ILE A 123 -17.11 16.36 -9.95
C ILE A 123 -16.40 16.62 -11.29
N ALA A 124 -17.13 17.10 -12.30
CA ALA A 124 -16.56 17.40 -13.61
C ALA A 124 -15.54 18.54 -13.56
N ASP A 125 -15.85 19.60 -12.82
CA ASP A 125 -14.97 20.76 -12.64
C ASP A 125 -13.69 20.37 -11.86
N ALA A 126 -13.83 19.55 -10.82
CA ALA A 126 -12.69 19.02 -10.07
C ALA A 126 -11.76 18.19 -10.98
N MET A 127 -12.31 17.30 -11.82
CA MET A 127 -11.53 16.52 -12.79
C MET A 127 -10.86 17.39 -13.86
N ALA A 128 -11.52 18.46 -14.30
CA ALA A 128 -10.96 19.38 -15.29
C ALA A 128 -9.74 20.15 -14.76
N ALA A 129 -9.72 20.50 -13.47
CA ALA A 129 -8.60 21.18 -12.84
C ALA A 129 -7.30 20.36 -12.89
N PHE A 130 -7.39 19.03 -12.73
CA PHE A 130 -6.22 18.13 -12.82
C PHE A 130 -5.69 17.96 -14.25
N ARG A 131 -6.52 18.19 -15.27
CA ARG A 131 -6.13 17.98 -16.68
C ARG A 131 -5.28 19.12 -17.24
N ASN A 132 -5.28 20.29 -16.59
CA ASN A 132 -4.55 21.48 -17.02
C ASN A 132 -3.27 21.74 -16.20
N MET A 133 -2.81 20.76 -15.41
CA MET A 133 -1.47 20.71 -14.79
C MET A 133 -0.54 19.80 -15.62
#